data_AF-A0A7R9YQH5-F1
#
_entry.id   AF-A0A7R9YQH5-F1
#
_cell.length_a   1.000
_cell.length_b   1.000
_cell.length_c   1.000
_cell.angle_alpha   90.00
_cell.angle_beta   90.00
_cell.angle_gamma   90.00
#
_symmetry.space_group_name_H-M   'P 1'
#
loop_
_entity.id
_entity.type
_entity.pdbx_description
1 polymer ?
#
loop_
_entity_poly.entity_id
_entity_poly.type
_entity_poly.pdbx_seq_one_letter_code
_entity_poly.pdbx_strand_id
1 'polypeptide(L)'
;VVERLLGPLSSAHCLLVLDNLGAALHADAQLGRFFSALLRCRRVRLLCTSAQPLALALPGVSEKVVRLEPLDAQTTARLVVRAAPRPLLRSELERTLRRLHAQAAASNGGGGGNGGGNGGLSMLQCLAQHELVTDVI
;
A
#
# COMPACT_ATOMS: atom_id res chain seq x y z
N VAL A 1 -5.08 28.85 -9.61
CA VAL A 1 -3.93 27.91 -9.56
C VAL A 1 -4.13 26.73 -10.49
N VAL A 2 -5.25 26.01 -10.37
CA VAL A 2 -5.64 24.86 -11.20
C VAL A 2 -5.43 25.08 -12.71
N GLU A 3 -5.98 26.16 -13.28
CA GLU A 3 -5.85 26.45 -14.72
C GLU A 3 -4.41 26.72 -15.18
N ARG A 4 -3.58 27.31 -14.30
CA ARG A 4 -2.16 27.61 -14.63
C ARG A 4 -1.32 26.34 -14.71
N LEU A 5 -1.71 25.28 -14.00
CA LEU A 5 -1.02 23.98 -14.02
C LEU A 5 -1.51 23.09 -15.18
N LEU A 6 -2.79 23.19 -15.55
CA LEU A 6 -3.37 22.37 -16.61
C LEU A 6 -2.75 22.64 -17.99
N GLY A 7 -2.43 23.89 -18.32
CA GLY A 7 -1.81 24.23 -19.60
C GLY A 7 -0.51 23.46 -19.86
N PRO A 8 0.52 23.62 -19.00
CA PRO A 8 1.77 22.87 -19.11
C PRO A 8 1.55 21.35 -19.11
N LEU A 9 0.72 20.84 -18.19
CA LEU A 9 0.46 19.40 -18.04
C LEU A 9 -0.22 18.80 -19.26
N SER A 10 -1.12 19.54 -19.93
CA SER A 10 -1.82 19.05 -21.12
C SER A 10 -0.88 18.82 -22.32
N SER A 11 0.24 19.55 -22.37
CA SER A 11 1.26 19.42 -23.41
C SER A 11 2.35 18.40 -23.07
N ALA A 12 2.54 18.10 -21.79
CA ALA A 12 3.58 17.23 -21.27
C ALA A 12 3.22 15.74 -21.40
N HIS A 13 4.23 14.89 -21.61
CA HIS A 13 4.11 13.45 -21.49
C HIS A 13 4.72 13.00 -20.15
N CYS A 14 3.88 12.83 -19.13
CA CYS A 14 4.36 12.60 -17.77
C CYS A 14 3.49 11.57 -17.01
N LEU A 15 4.10 10.97 -15.99
CA LEU A 15 3.40 10.24 -14.93
C LEU A 15 3.29 11.17 -13.73
N LEU A 16 2.07 11.41 -13.27
CA LEU A 16 1.80 12.19 -12.07
C LEU A 16 1.35 11.22 -10.97
N VAL A 17 2.09 11.22 -9.85
CA VAL A 17 1.78 10.40 -8.68
C VAL A 17 1.07 11.26 -7.65
N LEU A 18 -0.15 10.88 -7.27
CA LEU A 18 -0.97 11.57 -6.28
C LEU A 18 -1.13 10.66 -5.07
N ASP A 19 -0.39 10.98 -4.01
CA ASP A 19 -0.38 10.17 -2.79
C ASP A 19 -1.53 10.53 -1.86
N ASN A 20 -2.12 9.53 -1.21
CA ASN A 20 -3.18 9.67 -0.20
C ASN A 20 -4.39 10.51 -0.65
N LEU A 21 -4.86 10.30 -1.87
CA LEU A 21 -5.85 11.18 -2.50
C LEU A 21 -7.27 11.07 -1.89
N GLY A 22 -7.59 9.96 -1.22
CA GLY A 22 -8.94 9.58 -0.80
C GLY A 22 -9.74 10.66 -0.08
N ALA A 23 -9.32 11.05 1.12
CA ALA A 23 -10.07 12.04 1.91
C ALA A 23 -10.07 13.43 1.26
N ALA A 24 -8.94 13.84 0.67
CA ALA A 24 -8.78 15.16 0.07
C ALA A 24 -9.70 15.37 -1.14
N LEU A 25 -9.87 14.33 -1.97
CA LEU A 25 -10.65 14.41 -3.20
C LEU A 25 -12.15 14.61 -2.95
N HIS A 26 -12.66 14.06 -1.83
CA HIS A 26 -14.04 14.22 -1.41
C HIS A 26 -14.27 15.54 -0.66
N ALA A 27 -13.27 16.02 0.07
CA ALA A 27 -13.37 17.24 0.87
C ALA A 27 -13.17 18.53 0.06
N ASP A 28 -12.39 18.50 -1.02
CA ASP A 28 -12.05 19.69 -1.81
C ASP A 28 -12.60 19.62 -3.25
N ALA A 29 -13.63 20.43 -3.50
CA ALA A 29 -14.24 20.57 -4.83
C ALA A 29 -13.31 21.20 -5.89
N GLN A 30 -12.29 21.98 -5.51
CA GLN A 30 -11.28 22.46 -6.45
C GLN A 30 -10.35 21.33 -6.88
N LEU A 31 -9.93 20.49 -5.93
CA LEU A 31 -9.13 19.30 -6.22
C LEU A 31 -9.90 18.32 -7.11
N GLY A 32 -11.18 18.06 -6.82
CA GLY A 32 -12.03 17.23 -7.68
C GLY A 32 -12.16 17.75 -9.12
N ARG A 33 -12.29 19.07 -9.29
CA ARG A 33 -12.30 19.72 -10.62
C ARG A 33 -10.96 19.60 -11.34
N PHE A 34 -9.86 19.83 -10.63
CA PHE A 34 -8.52 19.66 -11.19
C PHE A 34 -8.26 18.21 -11.61
N PHE A 35 -8.59 17.25 -10.76
CA PHE A 35 -8.46 15.83 -11.04
C PHE A 35 -9.28 15.42 -12.26
N SER A 36 -10.53 15.87 -12.35
CA SER A 36 -11.39 15.67 -13.52
C SER A 36 -10.81 16.26 -14.81
N ALA A 37 -10.12 17.39 -14.72
CA ALA A 37 -9.43 17.99 -15.86
C ALA A 37 -8.17 17.21 -16.25
N LEU A 38 -7.38 16.71 -15.29
CA LEU A 38 -6.21 15.88 -15.56
C LEU A 38 -6.57 14.58 -16.31
N LEU A 39 -7.71 13.97 -15.98
CA LEU A 39 -8.19 12.77 -16.67
C LEU A 39 -8.48 12.99 -18.16
N ARG A 40 -8.68 14.25 -18.59
CA ARG A 40 -8.87 14.61 -20.00
C ARG A 40 -7.54 14.84 -20.72
N CYS A 41 -6.42 14.94 -20.00
CA CYS A 41 -5.09 15.12 -20.58
C CYS A 41 -4.55 13.78 -21.12
N ARG A 42 -4.67 13.54 -22.43
CA ARG A 42 -4.27 12.28 -23.08
C ARG A 42 -2.82 11.82 -22.84
N ARG A 43 -1.90 12.75 -22.58
CA ARG A 43 -0.47 12.48 -22.40
C ARG A 43 -0.04 12.39 -20.94
N VAL A 44 -0.97 12.61 -20.00
CA VAL A 44 -0.72 12.50 -18.57
C VAL A 44 -1.23 11.15 -18.08
N ARG A 45 -0.33 10.35 -17.51
CA ARG A 45 -0.71 9.13 -16.79
C ARG A 45 -0.83 9.47 -15.32
N LEU A 46 -1.88 8.97 -14.66
CA LEU A 46 -2.12 9.20 -13.25
C LEU A 46 -1.90 7.90 -12.48
N LEU A 47 -1.09 7.96 -11.43
CA LEU A 47 -1.00 6.91 -10.41
C LEU A 47 -1.50 7.51 -9.11
N CYS A 48 -2.64 7.02 -8.62
CA CYS A 48 -3.24 7.50 -7.40
C CYS A 48 -3.13 6.42 -6.33
N THR A 49 -2.73 6.80 -5.12
CA THR A 49 -2.79 5.92 -3.95
C THR A 49 -3.85 6.46 -2.98
N SER A 50 -4.51 5.54 -2.28
CA SER A 50 -5.41 5.89 -1.20
C SER A 50 -5.61 4.70 -0.28
N ALA A 51 -5.88 4.97 0.99
CA ALA A 51 -6.30 3.96 1.96
C ALA A 51 -7.70 3.38 1.65
N GLN A 52 -8.53 4.12 0.91
CA GLN A 52 -9.89 3.70 0.54
C GLN A 52 -10.10 3.87 -0.97
N PRO A 53 -10.99 3.08 -1.59
CA PRO A 53 -11.35 3.29 -2.98
C PRO A 53 -11.81 4.73 -3.20
N LEU A 54 -11.35 5.38 -4.27
CA LEU A 54 -11.70 6.77 -4.56
C LEU A 54 -13.20 6.94 -4.87
N ALA A 55 -13.91 5.86 -5.21
CA ALA A 55 -15.36 5.80 -5.44
C ALA A 55 -15.92 6.90 -6.37
N LEU A 56 -15.08 7.48 -7.22
CA LEU A 56 -15.51 8.49 -8.18
C LEU A 56 -16.14 7.80 -9.37
N ALA A 57 -17.42 8.06 -9.61
CA ALA A 57 -18.07 7.72 -10.87
C ALA A 57 -17.49 8.63 -11.98
N LEU A 58 -16.38 8.21 -12.59
CA LEU A 58 -15.70 8.96 -13.65
C LEU A 58 -16.15 8.42 -15.01
N PRO A 59 -17.05 9.12 -15.72
CA PRO A 59 -17.51 8.65 -17.02
C PRO A 59 -16.36 8.62 -18.03
N GLY A 60 -16.20 7.50 -18.74
CA GLY A 60 -15.27 7.38 -19.86
C GLY A 60 -13.80 7.13 -19.49
N VAL A 61 -13.49 6.88 -18.21
CA VAL A 61 -12.14 6.53 -17.77
C VAL A 61 -12.08 5.04 -17.43
N SER A 62 -11.18 4.31 -18.09
CA SER A 62 -10.82 2.96 -17.65
C SER A 62 -9.84 3.07 -16.49
N GLU A 63 -10.35 3.02 -15.27
CA GLU A 63 -9.52 2.96 -14.07
C GLU A 63 -9.05 1.52 -13.87
N LYS A 64 -7.73 1.32 -13.86
CA LYS A 64 -7.14 0.07 -13.37
C LYS A 64 -6.93 0.19 -11.87
N VAL A 65 -7.87 -0.35 -11.10
CA VAL A 65 -7.73 -0.43 -9.64
C VAL A 65 -6.84 -1.62 -9.28
N VAL A 66 -5.74 -1.34 -8.59
CA VAL A 66 -4.87 -2.38 -8.02
C VAL A 66 -5.05 -2.35 -6.50
N ARG A 67 -5.66 -3.40 -5.95
CA ARG A 67 -5.79 -3.57 -4.50
C ARG A 67 -4.49 -4.15 -3.96
N LEU A 68 -3.89 -3.46 -3.00
CA LEU A 68 -2.72 -3.95 -2.27
C LEU A 68 -3.22 -4.66 -1.02
N GLU A 69 -3.10 -5.97 -1.01
CA GLU A 69 -3.41 -6.78 0.17
C GLU A 69 -2.26 -6.70 1.18
N PRO A 70 -2.54 -6.84 2.48
CA PRO A 70 -1.50 -7.01 3.49
C PRO A 70 -0.55 -8.16 3.12
N LEU A 71 0.73 -7.99 3.40
CA LEU A 71 1.72 -9.05 3.17
C LEU A 71 1.39 -10.26 4.05
N ASP A 72 1.54 -11.46 3.49
CA ASP A 72 1.48 -12.69 4.28
C ASP A 72 2.66 -12.77 5.26
N ALA A 73 2.55 -13.65 6.26
CA ALA A 73 3.54 -13.79 7.32
C ALA A 73 4.94 -14.18 6.78
N GLN A 74 5.01 -14.99 5.72
CA GLN A 74 6.26 -15.43 5.12
C GLN A 74 6.95 -14.29 4.37
N THR A 75 6.20 -13.57 3.54
CA THR A 75 6.69 -12.43 2.77
C THR A 75 7.12 -11.30 3.72
N THR A 76 6.36 -11.07 4.79
CA THR A 76 6.73 -10.13 5.86
C THR A 76 8.04 -10.52 6.52
N ALA A 77 8.19 -11.78 6.95
CA ALA A 77 9.42 -12.26 7.56
C ALA A 77 10.64 -12.10 6.63
N ARG A 78 10.50 -12.46 5.35
CA ARG A 78 11.54 -12.28 4.34
C ARG A 78 11.91 -10.82 4.14
N LEU A 79 10.93 -9.93 4.12
CA LEU A 79 11.16 -8.50 3.96
C LEU A 79 11.89 -7.92 5.18
N VAL A 80 11.50 -8.32 6.40
CA VAL A 80 12.19 -7.91 7.64
C VAL A 80 13.64 -8.39 7.65
N VAL A 81 13.89 -9.65 7.30
CA VAL A 81 15.26 -10.20 7.23
C VAL A 81 16.10 -9.47 6.17
N ARG A 82 15.53 -9.19 4.99
CA ARG A 82 16.24 -8.46 3.91
C ARG A 82 16.50 -7.00 4.22
N ALA A 83 15.58 -6.34 4.93
CA ALA A 83 15.74 -4.94 5.32
C ALA A 83 16.65 -4.77 6.55
N ALA A 84 16.98 -5.86 7.24
CA ALA A 84 17.83 -5.80 8.42
C ALA A 84 19.27 -5.42 8.02
N PRO A 85 19.89 -4.45 8.72
CA PRO A 85 21.27 -4.04 8.43
C PRO A 85 22.30 -5.12 8.82
N ARG A 86 21.86 -6.16 9.53
CA ARG A 86 22.65 -7.30 9.98
C ARG A 86 21.77 -8.55 10.07
N PRO A 87 22.35 -9.76 10.12
CA PRO A 87 21.62 -10.96 10.48
C PRO A 87 20.86 -10.76 11.79
N LEU A 88 19.60 -11.19 11.80
CA LEU A 88 18.72 -11.11 12.96
C LEU A 88 18.76 -12.42 13.74
N LEU A 89 18.74 -12.31 15.07
CA LEU A 89 18.43 -13.45 15.91
C LEU A 89 16.96 -13.82 15.76
N ARG A 90 16.64 -15.11 15.92
CA ARG A 90 15.27 -15.62 15.85
C ARG A 90 14.32 -14.82 16.74
N SER A 91 14.75 -14.53 17.97
CA SER A 91 13.96 -13.79 18.97
C SER A 91 13.74 -12.32 18.61
N GLU A 92 14.63 -11.70 17.83
CA GLU A 92 14.47 -10.33 17.34
C GLU A 92 13.42 -10.28 16.22
N LEU A 93 13.50 -11.24 15.30
CA LEU A 93 12.54 -11.40 14.23
C LEU A 93 11.13 -11.68 14.74
N GLU A 94 10.98 -12.63 15.67
CA GLU A 94 9.69 -12.95 16.30
C GLU A 94 9.07 -11.74 17.04
N ARG A 95 9.87 -10.96 17.76
CA ARG A 95 9.39 -9.74 18.42
C ARG A 95 8.95 -8.69 17.41
N THR A 96 9.69 -8.54 16.33
CA THR A 96 9.39 -7.58 15.27
C THR A 96 8.10 -7.94 14.55
N LEU A 97 7.93 -9.21 14.17
CA LEU A 97 6.71 -9.70 13.53
C LEU A 97 5.50 -9.57 14.45
N ARG A 98 5.62 -9.88 15.75
CA ARG A 98 4.55 -9.66 16.74
C ARG A 98 4.14 -8.19 16.83
N ARG A 99 5.09 -7.26 16.83
CA ARG A 99 4.82 -5.81 16.86
C ARG A 99 4.11 -5.35 15.58
N LEU A 100 4.57 -5.82 14.41
CA LEU A 100 3.94 -5.49 13.13
C LEU A 100 2.51 -6.01 13.04
N HIS A 101 2.26 -7.23 13.51
CA HIS A 101 0.90 -7.78 13.59
C HIS A 101 0.01 -6.98 14.55
N ALA A 102 0.52 -6.57 15.71
CA ALA A 102 -0.23 -5.74 16.65
C ALA A 102 -0.53 -4.34 16.08
N GLN A 103 0.41 -3.74 15.36
CA GLN A 103 0.21 -2.45 14.69
C GLN A 103 -0.81 -2.54 13.57
N ALA A 104 -0.78 -3.61 12.76
CA ALA A 104 -1.77 -3.86 11.72
C ALA A 104 -3.18 -4.07 12.30
N ALA A 105 -3.28 -4.77 13.44
CA ALA A 105 -4.54 -4.92 14.16
C ALA A 105 -5.07 -3.59 14.72
N ALA A 106 -4.18 -2.71 15.18
CA ALA A 106 -4.53 -1.39 15.69
C ALA A 106 -4.89 -0.38 14.58
N SER A 107 -4.25 -0.46 13.41
CA SER A 107 -4.55 0.42 12.27
C SER A 107 -5.87 0.09 11.57
N ASN A 108 -6.34 -1.15 11.68
CA ASN A 108 -7.61 -1.61 11.11
C ASN A 108 -8.79 -1.51 12.10
N GLY A 109 -8.79 -0.48 12.97
CA GLY A 109 -9.83 -0.29 13.98
C GLY A 109 -11.25 -0.42 13.43
N GLY A 110 -11.93 -1.50 13.79
CA GLY A 110 -13.37 -1.68 13.62
C GLY A 110 -13.80 -2.60 12.46
N GLY A 111 -13.51 -3.89 12.56
CA GLY A 111 -14.09 -4.89 11.65
C GLY A 111 -13.92 -6.30 12.19
N GLY A 112 -14.87 -6.75 13.03
CA GLY A 112 -14.97 -8.13 13.47
C GLY A 112 -15.15 -9.05 12.26
N GLY A 113 -14.08 -9.71 11.85
CA GLY A 113 -14.08 -10.73 10.81
C GLY A 113 -13.36 -11.95 11.33
N ASN A 114 -14.12 -12.91 11.84
CA ASN A 114 -13.65 -14.24 12.20
C ASN A 114 -13.28 -14.97 10.90
N GLY A 115 -12.03 -14.82 10.45
CA GLY A 115 -11.49 -15.43 9.24
C GLY A 115 -10.76 -16.72 9.58
N GLY A 116 -11.31 -17.84 9.11
CA GLY A 116 -10.92 -19.20 9.47
C GLY A 116 -9.45 -19.55 9.31
N GLY A 117 -9.00 -20.46 10.17
CA GLY A 117 -7.70 -21.09 10.09
C GLY A 117 -7.53 -21.81 8.77
N ASN A 118 -6.57 -21.35 7.98
CA ASN A 118 -5.94 -22.17 6.97
C ASN A 118 -4.57 -22.58 7.51
N GLY A 119 -4.31 -23.89 7.49
CA GLY A 119 -3.07 -24.55 7.91
C GLY A 119 -1.86 -24.19 7.07
N GLY A 120 -1.53 -22.89 7.00
CA GLY A 120 -0.23 -22.43 6.58
C GLY A 120 0.78 -22.75 7.67
N LEU A 121 1.92 -23.31 7.26
CA LEU A 121 3.07 -23.57 8.12
C LEU A 121 3.21 -22.45 9.15
N SER A 122 3.34 -22.81 10.43
CA SER A 122 3.50 -21.83 11.49
C SER A 122 4.64 -20.86 11.11
N MET A 123 4.54 -19.59 11.52
CA MET A 123 5.60 -18.60 11.32
C MET A 123 7.00 -19.17 11.63
N LEU A 124 7.08 -20.06 12.63
CA LEU A 124 8.27 -20.81 13.04
C LEU A 124 8.76 -21.84 12.01
N GLN A 125 7.87 -22.58 11.35
CA GLN A 125 8.21 -23.51 10.27
C GLN A 125 8.74 -22.78 9.03
N CYS A 126 8.29 -21.54 8.79
CA CYS A 126 8.79 -20.72 7.69
C CYS A 126 10.20 -20.16 7.96
N LEU A 127 10.49 -19.86 9.23
CA LEU A 127 11.80 -19.41 9.70
C LEU A 127 12.84 -20.53 9.66
N ALA A 128 12.44 -21.77 9.99
CA ALA A 128 13.33 -22.93 9.95
C ALA A 128 13.83 -23.29 8.54
N GLN A 129 13.18 -22.79 7.48
CA GLN A 129 13.59 -23.02 6.08
C GLN A 129 14.57 -21.97 5.54
N HIS A 130 14.80 -20.87 6.25
CA HIS A 130 15.74 -19.82 5.83
C HIS A 130 16.93 -19.80 6.80
N GLU A 131 18.06 -20.37 6.37
CA GLU A 131 19.39 -20.39 7.04
C GLU A 131 19.99 -18.99 7.34
N LEU A 132 19.18 -17.92 7.24
CA LEU A 132 19.56 -16.53 7.50
C LEU A 132 19.38 -16.11 8.96
N VAL A 133 18.82 -16.99 9.79
CA VAL A 133 18.69 -16.78 11.23
C VAL A 133 19.86 -17.50 11.89
N THR A 134 20.79 -16.75 12.47
CA THR A 134 21.86 -17.37 13.27
C THR A 134 21.24 -17.95 14.54
N ASP A 135 21.17 -19.27 14.61
CA ASP A 135 20.93 -19.99 15.85
C ASP A 135 22.14 -19.77 16.77
N VAL A 136 22.03 -18.77 17.66
CA VAL A 136 22.88 -18.75 18.84
C VAL A 136 22.22 -19.71 19.83
N ILE A 137 22.71 -20.95 19.82
CA ILE A 137 22.51 -21.92 20.92
C ILE A 137 23.24 -21.38 22.15
#